data_AF-A0A1U9QUW9-F1
#
_entry.id   AF-A0A1U9QUW9-F1
#
_cell.length_a   1.000
_cell.length_b   1.000
_cell.length_c   1.000
_cell.angle_alpha   90.00
_cell.angle_beta   90.00
_cell.angle_gamma   90.00
#
_symmetry.space_group_name_H-M   'P 1'
#
loop_
_entity.id
_entity.type
_entity.pdbx_description
1 polymer ?
#
loop_
_entity_poly.entity_id
_entity_poly.type
_entity_poly.pdbx_seq_one_letter_code
_entity_poly.pdbx_strand_id
1 'polypeptide(L)'
;MTERTVYLDPPPYDWRSRKVLVRPYRWYAIVRLDRDGYANVTRRQGNAGELAAAYTEAVDAARRAGIDRIRYDGSSDTFSWTGGPEWITLFVPFRHVEATVEALRVAELNHDYGMFHTLTDEMALPVDDWLAPGERELVRGVDFDPPPRVFLRFLRGKAKQQGVRLNGRATAGSIWIRPTLSPVEKQLREEDPQRYPGWKDRWSEYEELDDAPMRPWVGGQDQELSSGAIPVAFREVTTPSTSSCPCGMTLPDLVDGGNEHATHHTAWTFGIRSPKNLDWHSDLAIVTAQSPISWRRLANRVARMPQKEEHYDFNSWTHLREPEETSDNVRAYLLKANGHVIGYLAAHDTAEHALWDLTDGSPYGDKDLTLRPRIILIWVADIYRSQGVGATLVHALAEDFGCQVADVSWSTPVSDAGRRLALRISPKGIWVS
;
A
#
# COMPACT_ATOMS: atom_id res chain seq x y z
N MET A 1 11.56 23.69 -28.06
CA MET A 1 10.39 24.41 -28.63
C MET A 1 10.27 25.73 -27.91
N THR A 2 9.91 26.80 -28.59
CA THR A 2 9.74 28.16 -28.03
C THR A 2 8.27 28.57 -28.01
N GLU A 3 7.90 29.55 -27.19
CA GLU A 3 6.57 30.17 -27.25
C GLU A 3 6.40 30.92 -28.59
N ARG A 4 5.23 30.79 -29.23
CA ARG A 4 4.90 31.48 -30.48
C ARG A 4 3.40 31.74 -30.62
N THR A 5 3.06 32.72 -31.45
CA THR A 5 1.69 33.11 -31.80
C THR A 5 1.51 32.98 -33.31
N VAL A 6 0.41 32.35 -33.74
CA VAL A 6 -0.01 32.25 -35.15
C VAL A 6 -1.35 32.93 -35.29
N TYR A 7 -1.44 34.00 -36.09
CA TYR A 7 -2.70 34.68 -36.37
C TYR A 7 -3.47 33.93 -37.48
N LEU A 8 -4.78 33.81 -37.33
CA LEU A 8 -5.65 33.17 -38.32
C LEU A 8 -6.29 34.17 -39.29
N ASP A 9 -6.56 35.38 -38.80
CA ASP A 9 -7.09 36.49 -39.59
C ASP A 9 -5.94 37.25 -40.31
N PRO A 10 -6.18 37.88 -41.47
CA PRO A 10 -5.17 38.65 -42.19
C PRO A 10 -4.77 39.95 -41.44
N PRO A 11 -3.56 40.47 -41.63
CA PRO A 11 -3.13 41.75 -41.03
C PRO A 11 -3.94 42.94 -41.61
N PRO A 12 -4.08 44.05 -40.84
CA PRO A 12 -3.46 44.31 -39.54
C PRO A 12 -4.15 43.59 -38.38
N TYR A 13 -3.34 43.03 -37.48
CA TYR A 13 -3.84 42.33 -36.30
C TYR A 13 -4.27 43.30 -35.19
N ASP A 14 -5.42 43.04 -34.56
CA ASP A 14 -5.97 43.80 -33.44
C ASP A 14 -6.36 42.87 -32.27
N TRP A 15 -7.04 43.41 -31.25
CA TRP A 15 -7.50 42.63 -30.10
C TRP A 15 -8.61 41.62 -30.42
N ARG A 16 -9.25 41.74 -31.59
CA ARG A 16 -10.32 40.85 -32.07
C ARG A 16 -9.79 39.68 -32.89
N SER A 17 -8.57 39.80 -33.42
CA SER A 17 -7.95 38.79 -34.28
C SER A 17 -7.79 37.46 -33.56
N ARG A 18 -8.34 36.41 -34.18
CA ARG A 18 -8.24 35.02 -33.73
C ARG A 18 -6.81 34.53 -33.92
N LYS A 19 -6.26 33.87 -32.91
CA LYS A 19 -4.85 33.46 -32.89
C LYS A 19 -4.62 32.18 -32.10
N VAL A 20 -3.71 31.35 -32.57
CA VAL A 20 -3.25 30.15 -31.85
C VAL A 20 -1.96 30.48 -31.12
N LEU A 21 -1.96 30.27 -29.81
CA LEU A 21 -0.84 30.47 -28.90
C LEU A 21 -0.25 29.09 -28.55
N VAL A 22 1.03 28.89 -28.82
CA VAL A 22 1.76 27.65 -28.49
C VAL A 22 2.71 27.95 -27.35
N ARG A 23 2.54 27.24 -26.21
CA ARG A 23 3.38 27.37 -25.02
C ARG A 23 4.04 26.04 -24.66
N PRO A 24 5.38 25.93 -24.68
CA PRO A 24 6.07 24.72 -24.24
C PRO A 24 6.00 24.58 -22.71
N TYR A 25 5.71 23.37 -22.25
CA TYR A 25 5.81 22.94 -20.85
C TYR A 25 6.95 21.91 -20.73
N ARG A 26 7.10 21.24 -19.57
CA ARG A 26 8.18 20.27 -19.35
C ARG A 26 8.04 18.99 -20.21
N TRP A 27 6.81 18.52 -20.42
CA TRP A 27 6.51 17.22 -21.06
C TRP A 27 5.70 17.33 -22.35
N TYR A 28 5.04 18.47 -22.57
CA TYR A 28 4.06 18.69 -23.63
C TYR A 28 4.02 20.17 -24.01
N ALA A 29 3.19 20.56 -24.97
CA ALA A 29 2.85 21.97 -25.20
C ALA A 29 1.34 22.22 -25.00
N ILE A 30 1.01 23.40 -24.49
CA ILE A 30 -0.35 23.92 -24.55
C ILE A 30 -0.51 24.61 -25.90
N VAL A 31 -1.52 24.20 -26.66
CA VAL A 31 -1.95 24.88 -27.88
C VAL A 31 -3.32 25.49 -27.59
N ARG A 32 -3.41 26.82 -27.56
CA ARG A 32 -4.62 27.56 -27.22
C ARG A 32 -5.07 28.46 -28.38
N LEU A 33 -6.23 28.19 -28.94
CA LEU A 33 -6.94 29.14 -29.80
C LEU A 33 -7.64 30.18 -28.92
N ASP A 34 -7.22 31.43 -29.11
CA ASP A 34 -7.74 32.65 -28.49
C ASP A 34 -8.71 33.31 -29.48
N ARG A 35 -9.98 33.44 -29.04
CA ARG A 35 -11.11 33.98 -29.80
C ARG A 35 -11.87 35.04 -28.99
N ASP A 36 -11.34 35.48 -27.84
CA ASP A 36 -12.09 36.28 -26.86
C ASP A 36 -12.63 37.59 -27.46
N GLY A 37 -11.77 38.34 -28.15
CA GLY A 37 -12.18 39.57 -28.81
C GLY A 37 -13.16 39.35 -29.97
N TYR A 38 -12.99 38.26 -30.73
CA TYR A 38 -13.92 37.85 -31.78
C TYR A 38 -15.30 37.50 -31.20
N ALA A 39 -15.35 36.61 -30.22
CA ALA A 39 -16.58 36.16 -29.56
C ALA A 39 -17.34 37.31 -28.89
N ASN A 40 -16.64 38.27 -28.28
CA ASN A 40 -17.22 39.48 -27.68
C ASN A 40 -17.91 40.36 -28.74
N VAL A 41 -17.30 40.54 -29.91
CA VAL A 41 -17.91 41.28 -31.03
C VAL A 41 -19.10 40.52 -31.62
N THR A 42 -18.95 39.22 -31.89
CA THR A 42 -20.03 38.36 -32.42
C THR A 42 -21.26 38.35 -31.52
N ARG A 43 -21.06 38.24 -30.19
CA ARG A 43 -22.12 38.32 -29.17
C ARG A 43 -22.84 39.67 -29.16
N ARG A 44 -22.11 40.78 -29.31
CA ARG A 44 -22.71 42.13 -29.44
C ARG A 44 -23.50 42.34 -30.72
N GLN A 45 -23.22 41.56 -31.76
CA GLN A 45 -23.92 41.58 -33.05
C GLN A 45 -25.18 40.69 -33.06
N GLY A 46 -25.55 40.08 -31.93
CA GLY A 46 -26.78 39.28 -31.79
C GLY A 46 -26.65 37.82 -32.22
N ASN A 47 -25.47 37.40 -32.68
CA ASN A 47 -25.21 35.99 -32.96
C ASN A 47 -24.94 35.24 -31.65
N ALA A 48 -25.53 34.06 -31.50
CA ALA A 48 -25.13 33.11 -30.47
C ALA A 48 -23.67 32.73 -30.73
N GLY A 49 -22.75 33.26 -29.91
CA GLY A 49 -21.32 33.05 -30.10
C GLY A 49 -20.84 31.64 -29.77
N GLU A 50 -21.74 30.66 -29.70
CA GLU A 50 -21.49 29.28 -29.27
C GLU A 50 -20.68 28.51 -30.32
N LEU A 51 -19.92 27.51 -29.86
CA LEU A 51 -19.22 26.58 -30.73
C LEU A 51 -20.20 25.51 -31.22
N ALA A 52 -20.06 25.08 -32.48
CA ALA A 52 -20.82 23.94 -32.98
C ALA A 52 -20.57 22.70 -32.12
N ALA A 53 -21.61 21.90 -31.87
CA ALA A 53 -21.51 20.68 -31.04
C ALA A 53 -20.41 19.74 -31.57
N ALA A 54 -20.40 19.46 -32.88
CA ALA A 54 -19.39 18.63 -33.53
C ALA A 54 -17.95 19.16 -33.38
N TYR A 55 -17.74 20.49 -33.37
CA TYR A 55 -16.41 21.07 -33.10
C TYR A 55 -16.00 20.79 -31.65
N THR A 56 -16.92 21.00 -30.71
CA THR A 56 -16.70 20.77 -29.28
C THR A 56 -16.39 19.30 -29.01
N GLU A 57 -17.15 18.37 -29.60
CA GLU A 57 -16.95 16.92 -29.49
C GLU A 57 -15.60 16.47 -30.06
N ALA A 58 -15.22 16.94 -31.25
CA ALA A 58 -13.94 16.59 -31.88
C ALA A 58 -12.74 17.13 -31.09
N VAL A 59 -12.83 18.37 -30.60
CA VAL A 59 -11.83 18.97 -29.71
C VAL A 59 -11.75 18.23 -28.37
N ASP A 60 -12.88 17.84 -27.78
CA ASP A 60 -12.92 17.13 -26.51
C ASP A 60 -12.41 15.68 -26.63
N ALA A 61 -12.59 15.03 -27.78
CA ALA A 61 -11.97 13.75 -28.11
C ALA A 61 -10.44 13.90 -28.21
N ALA A 62 -9.95 14.82 -29.05
CA ALA A 62 -8.51 15.07 -29.23
C ALA A 62 -7.82 15.53 -27.94
N ARG A 63 -8.48 16.38 -27.12
CA ARG A 63 -7.96 16.81 -25.81
C ARG A 63 -7.86 15.64 -24.84
N ARG A 64 -8.84 14.74 -24.79
CA ARG A 64 -8.78 13.53 -23.95
C ARG A 64 -7.63 12.61 -24.37
N ALA A 65 -7.52 12.31 -25.67
CA ALA A 65 -6.43 11.48 -26.20
C ALA A 65 -5.04 12.11 -25.92
N GLY A 66 -4.88 13.41 -26.12
CA GLY A 66 -3.64 14.14 -25.79
C GLY A 66 -3.27 14.08 -24.32
N ILE A 67 -4.22 14.36 -23.42
CA ILE A 67 -4.04 14.24 -21.96
C ILE A 67 -3.65 12.81 -21.56
N ASP A 68 -4.31 11.81 -22.14
CA ASP A 68 -4.04 10.41 -21.82
C ASP A 68 -2.66 9.97 -22.30
N ARG A 69 -2.24 10.40 -23.50
CA ARG A 69 -0.88 10.15 -24.00
C ARG A 69 0.19 10.80 -23.11
N ILE A 70 -0.02 12.05 -22.71
CA ILE A 70 0.90 12.78 -21.82
C ILE A 70 1.02 12.10 -20.44
N ARG A 71 -0.09 11.55 -19.91
CA ARG A 71 -0.10 10.78 -18.66
C ARG A 71 0.55 9.40 -18.79
N TYR A 72 0.36 8.73 -19.93
CA TYR A 72 1.05 7.47 -20.26
C TYR A 72 2.57 7.68 -20.32
N ASP A 73 3.02 8.73 -21.02
CA ASP A 73 4.45 9.10 -21.11
C ASP A 73 5.06 9.54 -19.76
N GLY A 74 4.22 9.79 -18.74
CA GLY A 74 4.61 9.87 -17.33
C GLY A 74 4.48 11.21 -16.64
N SER A 75 3.84 12.20 -17.28
CA SER A 75 3.50 13.46 -16.61
C SER A 75 2.46 13.22 -15.51
N SER A 76 2.70 13.85 -14.35
CA SER A 76 1.76 13.94 -13.23
C SER A 76 1.02 15.28 -13.19
N ASP A 77 1.07 16.06 -14.27
CA ASP A 77 0.55 17.43 -14.29
C ASP A 77 -0.99 17.46 -14.27
N THR A 78 -1.55 18.49 -13.64
CA THR A 78 -2.99 18.72 -13.60
C THR A 78 -3.42 19.51 -14.82
N PHE A 79 -4.36 18.96 -15.60
CA PHE A 79 -4.92 19.60 -16.78
C PHE A 79 -6.22 20.31 -16.40
N SER A 80 -6.25 21.64 -16.55
CA SER A 80 -7.43 22.47 -16.37
C SER A 80 -7.62 23.38 -17.57
N TRP A 81 -8.85 23.45 -18.06
CA TRP A 81 -9.26 24.35 -19.13
C TRP A 81 -10.66 24.87 -18.82
N THR A 82 -10.93 26.09 -19.23
CA THR A 82 -12.29 26.63 -19.28
C THR A 82 -12.96 26.15 -20.56
N GLY A 83 -14.13 25.53 -20.46
CA GLY A 83 -15.03 25.41 -21.61
C GLY A 83 -15.66 26.78 -21.90
N GLY A 84 -15.81 27.12 -23.17
CA GLY A 84 -16.41 28.38 -23.61
C GLY A 84 -16.02 28.72 -25.04
N PRO A 85 -16.78 29.59 -25.72
CA PRO A 85 -16.47 29.98 -27.10
C PRO A 85 -15.27 30.91 -27.24
N GLU A 86 -14.84 31.59 -26.17
CA GLU A 86 -13.72 32.52 -26.17
C GLU A 86 -12.35 31.81 -26.27
N TRP A 87 -12.24 30.57 -25.78
CA TRP A 87 -10.96 29.87 -25.64
C TRP A 87 -11.09 28.37 -25.90
N ILE A 88 -10.30 27.84 -26.84
CA ILE A 88 -10.11 26.39 -26.97
C ILE A 88 -8.68 26.06 -26.57
N THR A 89 -8.52 25.18 -25.57
CA THR A 89 -7.21 24.76 -25.06
C THR A 89 -7.02 23.26 -25.29
N LEU A 90 -5.90 22.86 -25.92
CA LEU A 90 -5.45 21.48 -26.02
C LEU A 90 -4.08 21.30 -25.36
N PHE A 91 -3.87 20.10 -24.81
CA PHE A 91 -2.62 19.65 -24.20
C PHE A 91 -2.10 18.52 -25.08
N VAL A 92 -0.97 18.74 -25.76
CA VAL A 92 -0.51 17.82 -26.81
C VAL A 92 0.97 17.47 -26.66
N PRO A 93 1.37 16.19 -26.85
CA PRO A 93 2.77 15.80 -26.96
C PRO A 93 3.48 16.62 -28.04
N PHE A 94 4.77 16.92 -27.85
CA PHE A 94 5.52 17.81 -28.76
C PHE A 94 5.46 17.40 -30.24
N ARG A 95 5.39 16.08 -30.52
CA ARG A 95 5.30 15.52 -31.88
C ARG A 95 4.05 15.96 -32.66
N HIS A 96 2.97 16.33 -31.94
CA HIS A 96 1.65 16.64 -32.51
C HIS A 96 1.33 18.14 -32.55
N VAL A 97 2.27 19.00 -32.15
CA VAL A 97 2.01 20.45 -32.00
C VAL A 97 1.65 21.13 -33.31
N GLU A 98 2.42 20.91 -34.38
CA GLU A 98 2.14 21.54 -35.68
C GLU A 98 0.79 21.06 -36.25
N ALA A 99 0.51 19.76 -36.18
CA ALA A 99 -0.76 19.17 -36.61
C ALA A 99 -1.95 19.71 -35.79
N THR A 100 -1.77 19.98 -34.49
CA THR A 100 -2.81 20.60 -33.63
C THR A 100 -3.06 22.06 -33.98
N VAL A 101 -2.01 22.82 -34.32
CA VAL A 101 -2.14 24.22 -34.78
C VAL A 101 -2.93 24.26 -36.10
N GLU A 102 -2.62 23.38 -37.05
CA GLU A 102 -3.34 23.33 -38.32
C GLU A 102 -4.77 22.79 -38.17
N ALA A 103 -5.00 21.79 -37.31
CA ALA A 103 -6.36 21.31 -37.01
C ALA A 103 -7.25 22.42 -36.42
N LEU A 104 -6.72 23.23 -35.49
CA LEU A 104 -7.43 24.40 -34.95
C LEU A 104 -7.72 25.44 -36.05
N ARG A 105 -6.77 25.69 -36.95
CA ARG A 105 -6.95 26.62 -38.07
C ARG A 105 -8.04 26.13 -39.03
N VAL A 106 -7.97 24.87 -39.46
CA VAL A 106 -8.91 24.28 -40.42
C VAL A 106 -10.33 24.21 -39.83
N ALA A 107 -10.46 23.81 -38.57
CA ALA A 107 -11.76 23.80 -37.89
C ALA A 107 -12.36 25.20 -37.70
N GLU A 108 -11.53 26.22 -37.41
CA GLU A 108 -11.99 27.60 -37.17
C GLU A 108 -12.29 28.39 -38.45
N LEU A 109 -11.64 28.06 -39.57
CA LEU A 109 -11.83 28.76 -40.85
C LEU A 109 -12.74 28.03 -41.82
N ASN A 110 -12.70 26.69 -41.84
CA ASN A 110 -13.39 25.86 -42.84
C ASN A 110 -14.51 25.00 -42.23
N HIS A 111 -14.65 24.97 -40.90
CA HIS A 111 -15.57 24.07 -40.17
C HIS A 111 -15.34 22.57 -40.44
N ASP A 112 -14.13 22.20 -40.85
CA ASP A 112 -13.71 20.81 -41.04
C ASP A 112 -13.00 20.30 -39.78
N TYR A 113 -13.52 19.21 -39.21
CA TYR A 113 -13.02 18.59 -37.99
C TYR A 113 -12.24 17.29 -38.25
N GLY A 114 -12.06 16.88 -39.52
CA GLY A 114 -11.38 15.66 -39.91
C GLY A 114 -9.98 15.51 -39.30
N MET A 115 -9.20 16.60 -39.25
CA MET A 115 -7.87 16.61 -38.64
C MET A 115 -7.89 16.33 -37.13
N PHE A 116 -8.97 16.69 -36.41
CA PHE A 116 -9.10 16.35 -34.98
C PHE A 116 -9.41 14.86 -34.78
N HIS A 117 -10.13 14.23 -35.70
CA HIS A 117 -10.32 12.77 -35.68
C HIS A 117 -8.98 12.05 -35.93
N THR A 118 -8.23 12.43 -36.97
CA THR A 118 -6.88 11.88 -37.22
C THR A 118 -5.95 12.06 -36.02
N LEU A 119 -5.90 13.25 -35.41
CA LEU A 119 -5.13 13.50 -34.19
C LEU A 119 -5.56 12.63 -33.00
N THR A 120 -6.85 12.35 -32.87
CA THR A 120 -7.39 11.47 -31.82
C THR A 120 -6.89 10.05 -32.03
N ASP A 121 -6.93 9.55 -33.26
CA ASP A 121 -6.49 8.19 -33.61
C ASP A 121 -4.97 8.02 -33.44
N GLU A 122 -4.16 9.01 -33.86
CA GLU A 122 -2.69 9.02 -33.66
C GLU A 122 -2.24 9.13 -32.19
N MET A 123 -3.14 9.57 -31.30
CA MET A 123 -2.92 9.67 -29.87
C MET A 123 -3.60 8.54 -29.08
N ALA A 124 -4.38 7.69 -29.75
CA ALA A 124 -5.11 6.60 -29.11
C ALA A 124 -4.17 5.63 -28.39
N LEU A 125 -4.69 5.03 -27.33
CA LEU A 125 -4.02 4.03 -26.51
C LEU A 125 -4.97 2.83 -26.37
N PRO A 126 -4.50 1.58 -26.46
CA PRO A 126 -5.32 0.36 -26.33
C PRO A 126 -5.70 0.09 -24.87
N VAL A 127 -6.34 1.06 -24.23
CA VAL A 127 -6.73 1.04 -22.81
C VAL A 127 -7.70 -0.09 -22.52
N ASP A 128 -8.62 -0.37 -23.44
CA ASP A 128 -9.62 -1.41 -23.27
C ASP A 128 -8.99 -2.81 -23.35
N ASP A 129 -8.00 -3.03 -24.22
CA ASP A 129 -7.23 -4.29 -24.28
C ASP A 129 -6.38 -4.47 -23.02
N TRP A 130 -5.74 -3.40 -22.54
CA TRP A 130 -5.01 -3.39 -21.27
C TRP A 130 -5.91 -3.58 -20.03
N LEU A 131 -7.23 -3.38 -20.14
CA LEU A 131 -8.19 -3.51 -19.02
C LEU A 131 -9.24 -4.61 -19.19
N ALA A 132 -9.18 -5.36 -20.29
CA ALA A 132 -9.96 -6.57 -20.52
C ALA A 132 -9.90 -7.59 -19.34
N PRO A 133 -10.90 -8.47 -19.16
CA PRO A 133 -10.98 -9.43 -18.06
C PRO A 133 -9.75 -10.34 -17.87
N GLY A 134 -9.68 -11.02 -16.72
CA GLY A 134 -8.63 -12.00 -16.38
C GLY A 134 -7.35 -11.42 -15.77
N GLU A 135 -6.55 -12.26 -15.11
CA GLU A 135 -5.20 -11.91 -14.67
C GLU A 135 -4.19 -12.15 -15.80
N ARG A 136 -3.35 -11.16 -16.09
CA ARG A 136 -2.29 -11.27 -17.12
C ARG A 136 -1.06 -10.43 -16.79
N GLU A 137 0.04 -10.79 -17.44
CA GLU A 137 1.26 -9.98 -17.52
C GLU A 137 1.22 -9.13 -18.79
N LEU A 138 1.55 -7.84 -18.67
CA LEU A 138 1.90 -6.97 -19.79
C LEU A 138 3.40 -6.70 -19.73
N VAL A 139 4.09 -6.79 -20.86
CA VAL A 139 5.56 -6.74 -20.98
C VAL A 139 6.00 -5.41 -21.58
N ARG A 140 7.01 -4.79 -20.97
CA ARG A 140 7.57 -3.52 -21.44
C ARG A 140 8.37 -3.73 -22.72
N GLY A 141 8.15 -2.88 -23.72
CA GLY A 141 8.70 -3.01 -25.06
C GLY A 141 7.90 -3.93 -26.00
N VAL A 142 6.81 -4.51 -25.50
CA VAL A 142 5.82 -5.27 -26.30
C VAL A 142 4.45 -4.60 -26.17
N ASP A 143 3.92 -4.50 -24.95
CA ASP A 143 2.59 -3.97 -24.67
C ASP A 143 2.60 -2.48 -24.28
N PHE A 144 3.73 -1.97 -23.77
CA PHE A 144 3.91 -0.57 -23.34
C PHE A 144 5.39 -0.16 -23.24
N ASP A 145 5.68 1.14 -23.35
CA ASP A 145 7.05 1.71 -23.33
C ASP A 145 7.48 2.35 -21.99
N PRO A 146 6.59 3.05 -21.23
CA PRO A 146 6.96 3.76 -20.01
C PRO A 146 7.51 2.85 -18.91
N PRO A 147 8.14 3.40 -17.86
CA PRO A 147 8.56 2.62 -16.70
C PRO A 147 7.35 1.88 -16.08
N PRO A 148 7.46 0.60 -15.67
CA PRO A 148 6.30 -0.20 -15.26
C PRO A 148 5.48 0.40 -14.11
N ARG A 149 6.11 1.12 -13.18
CA ARG A 149 5.42 1.86 -12.10
C ARG A 149 4.58 3.03 -12.60
N VAL A 150 5.02 3.72 -13.66
CA VAL A 150 4.31 4.84 -14.29
C VAL A 150 3.10 4.31 -15.05
N PHE A 151 3.31 3.30 -15.89
CA PHE A 151 2.24 2.66 -16.67
C PHE A 151 1.15 2.06 -15.78
N LEU A 152 1.51 1.36 -14.70
CA LEU A 152 0.55 0.86 -13.71
C LEU A 152 -0.26 1.99 -13.03
N ARG A 153 0.35 3.16 -12.80
CA ARG A 153 -0.37 4.32 -12.23
C ARG A 153 -1.38 4.88 -13.22
N PHE A 154 -1.01 4.98 -14.50
CA PHE A 154 -1.90 5.35 -15.60
C PHE A 154 -3.09 4.39 -15.71
N LEU A 155 -2.85 3.07 -15.80
CA LEU A 155 -3.91 2.07 -15.91
C LEU A 155 -4.85 2.06 -14.70
N ARG A 156 -4.35 2.25 -13.47
CA ARG A 156 -5.22 2.38 -12.28
C ARG A 156 -6.15 3.59 -12.38
N GLY A 157 -5.68 4.69 -12.98
CA GLY A 157 -6.52 5.86 -13.28
C GLY A 157 -7.61 5.55 -14.30
N LYS A 158 -7.27 4.80 -15.36
CA LYS A 158 -8.21 4.38 -16.40
C LYS A 158 -9.26 3.37 -15.90
N ALA A 159 -8.84 2.36 -15.16
CA ALA A 159 -9.75 1.41 -14.55
C ALA A 159 -10.75 2.12 -13.63
N LYS A 160 -10.30 3.08 -12.81
CA LYS A 160 -11.21 3.89 -11.98
C LYS A 160 -12.22 4.70 -12.80
N GLN A 161 -11.81 5.26 -13.96
CA GLN A 161 -12.74 5.96 -14.87
C GLN A 161 -13.80 5.03 -15.47
N GLN A 162 -13.46 3.75 -15.69
CA GLN A 162 -14.37 2.71 -16.15
C GLN A 162 -15.15 2.03 -15.00
N GLY A 163 -14.96 2.45 -13.74
CA GLY A 163 -15.53 1.82 -12.55
C GLY A 163 -15.09 0.35 -12.38
N VAL A 164 -13.79 0.12 -12.52
CA VAL A 164 -13.12 -1.18 -12.37
C VAL A 164 -11.96 -1.00 -11.39
N ARG A 165 -11.82 -1.91 -10.42
CA ARG A 165 -10.68 -1.99 -9.51
C ARG A 165 -9.53 -2.76 -10.16
N LEU A 166 -8.42 -2.08 -10.45
CA LEU A 166 -7.22 -2.72 -11.01
C LEU A 166 -6.24 -3.17 -9.93
N ASN A 167 -6.27 -4.47 -9.60
CA ASN A 167 -5.30 -5.08 -8.69
C ASN A 167 -4.01 -5.44 -9.44
N GLY A 168 -3.18 -4.43 -9.74
CA GLY A 168 -1.93 -4.61 -10.48
C GLY A 168 -0.65 -4.37 -9.67
N ARG A 169 0.47 -4.96 -10.12
CA ARG A 169 1.82 -4.87 -9.54
C ARG A 169 2.89 -4.75 -10.64
N ALA A 170 3.82 -3.81 -10.46
CA ALA A 170 4.95 -3.62 -11.36
C ALA A 170 6.16 -4.48 -10.96
N THR A 171 6.85 -5.04 -11.96
CA THR A 171 8.17 -5.67 -11.86
C THR A 171 9.23 -4.75 -12.48
N ALA A 172 10.44 -5.26 -12.75
CA ALA A 172 11.49 -4.51 -13.47
C ALA A 172 11.20 -4.32 -14.97
N GLY A 173 10.49 -5.26 -15.60
CA GLY A 173 10.24 -5.29 -17.05
C GLY A 173 8.79 -5.51 -17.47
N SER A 174 7.87 -5.68 -16.52
CA SER A 174 6.47 -6.01 -16.78
C SER A 174 5.53 -5.43 -15.72
N ILE A 175 4.23 -5.49 -15.98
CA ILE A 175 3.20 -5.32 -14.94
C ILE A 175 2.27 -6.54 -14.95
N TRP A 176 1.99 -7.06 -13.76
CA TRP A 176 0.92 -8.03 -13.55
C TRP A 176 -0.36 -7.26 -13.23
N ILE A 177 -1.45 -7.58 -13.89
CA ILE A 177 -2.74 -6.89 -13.71
C ILE A 177 -3.88 -7.90 -13.59
N ARG A 178 -4.80 -7.61 -12.67
CA ARG A 178 -6.10 -8.28 -12.55
C ARG A 178 -7.18 -7.20 -12.42
N PRO A 179 -7.84 -6.79 -13.52
CA PRO A 179 -9.03 -5.96 -13.46
C PRO A 179 -10.14 -6.73 -12.76
N THR A 180 -10.80 -6.11 -11.78
CA THR A 180 -11.87 -6.72 -10.96
C THR A 180 -12.97 -5.70 -10.76
N LEU A 181 -14.23 -6.13 -10.73
CA LEU A 181 -15.33 -5.28 -10.27
C LEU A 181 -15.59 -5.55 -8.79
N SER A 182 -16.01 -4.52 -8.06
CA SER A 182 -16.57 -4.76 -6.73
C SER A 182 -17.92 -5.49 -6.85
N PRO A 183 -18.34 -6.29 -5.85
CA PRO A 183 -19.66 -6.92 -5.84
C PRO A 183 -20.80 -5.90 -6.00
N VAL A 184 -20.64 -4.70 -5.43
CA VAL A 184 -21.61 -3.61 -5.51
C VAL A 184 -21.69 -3.03 -6.94
N GLU A 185 -20.56 -2.80 -7.60
CA GLU A 185 -20.56 -2.36 -9.01
C GLU A 185 -21.11 -3.46 -9.94
N LYS A 186 -20.83 -4.74 -9.67
CA LYS A 186 -21.40 -5.87 -10.41
C LYS A 186 -22.93 -5.87 -10.28
N GLN A 187 -23.44 -5.82 -9.06
CA GLN A 187 -24.89 -5.79 -8.78
C GLN A 187 -25.57 -4.56 -9.42
N LEU A 188 -25.06 -3.35 -9.21
CA LEU A 188 -25.65 -2.11 -9.77
C LEU A 188 -25.74 -2.14 -11.32
N ARG A 189 -24.77 -2.77 -11.99
CA ARG A 189 -24.74 -2.88 -13.45
C ARG A 189 -25.57 -4.05 -13.98
N GLU A 190 -25.86 -5.05 -13.16
CA GLU A 190 -26.79 -6.13 -13.45
C GLU A 190 -28.26 -5.69 -13.25
N GLU A 191 -28.50 -4.82 -12.27
CA GLU A 191 -29.82 -4.22 -11.98
C GLU A 191 -30.24 -3.13 -12.99
N ASP A 192 -29.29 -2.36 -13.54
CA ASP A 192 -29.55 -1.33 -14.55
C ASP A 192 -28.70 -1.51 -15.85
N PRO A 193 -29.00 -2.51 -16.70
CA PRO A 193 -28.22 -2.76 -17.91
C PRO A 193 -28.33 -1.64 -18.96
N GLN A 194 -29.38 -0.83 -18.92
CA GLN A 194 -29.58 0.27 -19.87
C GLN A 194 -28.60 1.43 -19.63
N ARG A 195 -28.21 1.63 -18.37
CA ARG A 195 -27.17 2.59 -17.96
C ARG A 195 -25.74 2.10 -18.24
N TYR A 196 -25.56 0.80 -18.48
CA TYR A 196 -24.27 0.17 -18.74
C TYR A 196 -24.32 -0.77 -19.96
N PRO A 197 -24.55 -0.24 -21.18
CA PRO A 197 -24.63 -1.05 -22.39
C PRO A 197 -23.30 -1.76 -22.69
N GLY A 198 -23.38 -3.03 -23.12
CA GLY A 198 -22.22 -3.85 -23.49
C GLY A 198 -21.44 -4.47 -22.32
N TRP A 199 -21.86 -4.29 -21.06
CA TRP A 199 -21.09 -4.75 -19.89
C TRP A 199 -21.23 -6.26 -19.59
N LYS A 200 -22.43 -6.81 -19.79
CA LYS A 200 -22.83 -8.15 -19.31
C LYS A 200 -22.04 -9.30 -19.94
N ASP A 201 -21.49 -9.07 -21.13
CA ASP A 201 -20.72 -10.02 -21.95
C ASP A 201 -19.29 -10.25 -21.42
N ARG A 202 -18.60 -9.18 -21.02
CA ARG A 202 -17.14 -9.24 -20.82
C ARG A 202 -16.70 -9.72 -19.44
N TRP A 203 -17.26 -9.21 -18.34
CA TRP A 203 -16.77 -9.51 -16.97
C TRP A 203 -17.72 -10.36 -16.12
N SER A 204 -18.97 -10.56 -16.55
CA SER A 204 -19.95 -11.36 -15.80
C SER A 204 -19.84 -12.85 -16.07
N GLU A 205 -19.42 -13.23 -17.29
CA GLU A 205 -19.34 -14.61 -17.81
C GLU A 205 -17.90 -15.17 -17.83
N TYR A 206 -16.91 -14.41 -17.33
CA TYR A 206 -15.52 -14.88 -17.24
C TYR A 206 -15.35 -15.92 -16.13
N GLU A 207 -15.34 -17.20 -16.52
CA GLU A 207 -14.85 -18.30 -15.68
C GLU A 207 -13.30 -18.33 -15.69
N GLU A 208 -12.70 -18.48 -14.51
CA GLU A 208 -11.25 -18.46 -14.33
C GLU A 208 -10.68 -19.83 -14.77
N LEU A 209 -10.03 -19.87 -15.94
CA LEU A 209 -9.42 -21.10 -16.49
C LEU A 209 -8.29 -21.59 -15.57
N ASP A 210 -8.24 -22.90 -15.30
CA ASP A 210 -7.25 -23.53 -14.40
C ASP A 210 -5.78 -23.29 -14.80
N ASP A 211 -5.51 -23.00 -16.09
CA ASP A 211 -4.18 -22.69 -16.63
C ASP A 211 -3.79 -21.20 -16.53
N ALA A 212 -4.51 -20.38 -15.77
CA ALA A 212 -4.19 -18.95 -15.60
C ALA A 212 -2.78 -18.74 -14.99
N PRO A 213 -1.92 -17.88 -15.57
CA PRO A 213 -0.52 -17.81 -15.20
C PRO A 213 -0.32 -17.24 -13.78
N MET A 214 0.32 -18.02 -12.91
CA MET A 214 0.48 -17.68 -11.49
C MET A 214 1.40 -16.48 -11.23
N ARG A 215 0.92 -15.56 -10.38
CA ARG A 215 1.62 -14.34 -9.96
C ARG A 215 2.84 -14.59 -9.03
N PRO A 216 4.02 -14.03 -9.33
CA PRO A 216 5.16 -13.99 -8.40
C PRO A 216 4.93 -13.08 -7.17
N TRP A 217 5.42 -13.44 -5.98
CA TRP A 217 4.93 -12.91 -4.68
C TRP A 217 5.84 -11.90 -3.92
N VAL A 218 5.53 -10.59 -4.03
CA VAL A 218 5.80 -9.49 -3.07
C VAL A 218 4.64 -8.47 -3.23
N GLY A 219 4.25 -7.55 -2.32
CA GLY A 219 4.74 -7.06 -1.02
C GLY A 219 4.32 -5.58 -0.87
N GLY A 220 3.88 -5.09 0.30
CA GLY A 220 3.32 -3.72 0.43
C GLY A 220 3.12 -3.18 1.86
N GLN A 221 2.75 -1.89 1.96
CA GLN A 221 2.31 -1.14 3.15
C GLN A 221 1.63 0.21 2.74
N ASP A 222 0.97 0.90 3.67
CA ASP A 222 -0.24 1.74 3.46
C ASP A 222 -0.08 3.29 3.40
N GLN A 223 -1.20 4.04 3.43
CA GLN A 223 -1.35 5.47 3.03
C GLN A 223 -1.72 6.47 4.17
N GLU A 224 -1.55 7.77 3.88
CA GLU A 224 -1.73 8.94 4.77
C GLU A 224 -3.20 9.44 4.92
N LEU A 225 -3.53 10.09 6.05
CA LEU A 225 -4.89 10.59 6.37
C LEU A 225 -4.97 12.07 6.84
N SER A 226 -3.92 12.88 6.65
CA SER A 226 -3.71 14.12 7.45
C SER A 226 -4.08 15.47 6.78
N SER A 227 -4.95 15.51 5.78
CA SER A 227 -5.30 16.79 5.10
C SER A 227 -6.37 17.58 5.86
N GLY A 228 -5.98 18.73 6.44
CA GLY A 228 -6.90 19.69 7.07
C GLY A 228 -6.67 19.99 8.56
N ALA A 229 -5.70 19.32 9.21
CA ALA A 229 -5.36 19.60 10.61
C ALA A 229 -4.64 20.95 10.79
N ILE A 230 -4.92 21.63 11.90
CA ILE A 230 -4.21 22.86 12.30
C ILE A 230 -2.74 22.49 12.56
N PRO A 231 -1.74 23.23 12.02
CA PRO A 231 -0.34 22.98 12.31
C PRO A 231 -0.05 23.03 13.81
N VAL A 232 0.58 21.98 14.35
CA VAL A 232 0.96 21.92 15.76
C VAL A 232 2.02 23.00 16.03
N ALA A 233 1.78 23.85 17.03
CA ALA A 233 2.77 24.81 17.49
C ALA A 233 3.86 24.09 18.29
N PHE A 234 4.95 23.72 17.62
CA PHE A 234 6.11 23.13 18.27
C PHE A 234 6.82 24.18 19.14
N ARG A 235 6.80 23.95 20.45
CA ARG A 235 7.75 24.57 21.38
C ARG A 235 8.92 23.62 21.54
N GLU A 236 10.15 24.12 21.50
CA GLU A 236 11.29 23.35 21.97
C GLU A 236 11.10 23.07 23.47
N VAL A 237 10.73 21.84 23.77
CA VAL A 237 10.89 21.24 25.09
C VAL A 237 12.16 20.42 25.00
N THR A 238 13.22 20.87 25.66
CA THR A 238 14.45 20.09 25.85
C THR A 238 14.15 18.92 26.78
N THR A 239 13.58 17.85 26.23
CA THR A 239 13.47 16.57 26.93
C THR A 239 14.88 16.02 27.17
N PRO A 240 15.22 15.58 28.39
CA PRO A 240 16.56 15.08 28.68
C PRO A 240 16.87 13.87 27.80
N SER A 241 17.94 13.97 27.02
CA SER A 241 18.40 12.91 26.12
C SER A 241 19.02 11.76 26.93
N THR A 242 18.20 10.81 27.38
CA THR A 242 18.68 9.48 27.71
C THR A 242 19.19 8.83 26.42
N SER A 243 20.44 8.40 26.41
CA SER A 243 21.12 7.82 25.23
C SER A 243 20.61 6.42 24.84
N SER A 244 19.70 5.85 25.62
CA SER A 244 19.05 4.56 25.39
C SER A 244 17.63 4.73 24.87
N CYS A 245 17.27 3.96 23.84
CA CYS A 245 15.89 3.82 23.39
C CYS A 245 15.20 2.67 24.15
N PRO A 246 13.90 2.78 24.52
CA PRO A 246 13.14 1.69 25.15
C PRO A 246 13.14 0.35 24.40
N CYS A 247 13.42 0.33 23.09
CA CYS A 247 13.58 -0.91 22.33
C CYS A 247 14.90 -1.66 22.60
N GLY A 248 15.75 -1.16 23.50
CA GLY A 248 17.02 -1.79 23.87
C GLY A 248 18.18 -1.57 22.90
N MET A 249 18.07 -0.56 22.04
CA MET A 249 19.22 -0.07 21.26
C MET A 249 19.63 1.30 21.79
N THR A 250 20.95 1.53 21.85
CA THR A 250 21.49 2.88 22.01
C THR A 250 21.09 3.73 20.81
N LEU A 251 20.79 5.01 21.06
CA LEU A 251 20.62 5.98 19.98
C LEU A 251 21.97 6.09 19.25
N PRO A 252 22.04 5.79 17.94
CA PRO A 252 23.32 5.70 17.26
C PRO A 252 23.97 7.08 17.14
N ASP A 253 25.28 7.13 17.42
CA ASP A 253 26.14 8.17 16.85
C ASP A 253 25.95 8.21 15.33
N LEU A 254 26.07 9.41 14.76
CA LEU A 254 25.68 9.78 13.38
C LEU A 254 26.35 9.01 12.22
N VAL A 255 27.15 7.99 12.52
CA VAL A 255 28.03 7.28 11.59
C VAL A 255 27.31 6.19 10.79
N ASP A 256 26.31 5.50 11.36
CA ASP A 256 25.64 4.34 10.75
C ASP A 256 24.24 4.65 10.13
N GLY A 257 23.91 5.93 10.00
CA GLY A 257 22.72 6.39 9.25
C GLY A 257 21.36 6.02 9.84
N GLY A 258 21.28 5.50 11.08
CA GLY A 258 20.04 5.31 11.85
C GLY A 258 19.09 4.19 11.39
N ASN A 259 19.32 3.58 10.23
CA ASN A 259 18.39 2.64 9.61
C ASN A 259 18.20 1.32 10.38
N GLU A 260 19.24 0.76 11.03
CA GLU A 260 19.07 -0.45 11.85
C GLU A 260 18.19 -0.15 13.06
N HIS A 261 18.46 0.93 13.79
CA HIS A 261 17.67 1.32 14.95
C HIS A 261 16.21 1.57 14.56
N ALA A 262 15.93 2.32 13.49
CA ALA A 262 14.56 2.52 13.00
C ALA A 262 13.86 1.21 12.63
N THR A 263 14.57 0.26 12.02
CA THR A 263 14.03 -1.07 11.64
C THR A 263 13.72 -1.92 12.87
N HIS A 264 14.65 -1.99 13.83
CA HIS A 264 14.47 -2.71 15.09
C HIS A 264 13.36 -2.09 15.94
N HIS A 265 13.34 -0.77 16.07
CA HIS A 265 12.28 -0.04 16.78
C HIS A 265 10.91 -0.33 16.16
N THR A 266 10.78 -0.29 14.83
CA THR A 266 9.53 -0.66 14.14
C THR A 266 9.10 -2.10 14.46
N ALA A 267 10.03 -3.05 14.47
CA ALA A 267 9.75 -4.45 14.79
C ALA A 267 9.38 -4.68 16.28
N TRP A 268 9.97 -3.90 17.19
CA TRP A 268 9.65 -3.89 18.62
C TRP A 268 8.28 -3.26 18.89
N THR A 269 7.96 -2.14 18.23
CA THR A 269 6.69 -1.41 18.38
C THR A 269 5.51 -2.20 17.81
N PHE A 270 5.60 -2.68 16.56
CA PHE A 270 4.49 -3.25 15.80
C PHE A 270 4.50 -4.79 15.70
N GLY A 271 5.57 -5.44 16.17
CA GLY A 271 5.80 -6.86 15.99
C GLY A 271 6.59 -7.18 14.72
N ILE A 272 7.07 -8.42 14.61
CA ILE A 272 7.90 -8.84 13.48
C ILE A 272 7.03 -9.27 12.31
N ARG A 273 7.19 -8.62 11.16
CA ARG A 273 6.48 -8.98 9.93
C ARG A 273 6.64 -10.47 9.62
N SER A 274 5.52 -11.17 9.47
CA SER A 274 5.50 -12.59 9.12
C SER A 274 6.25 -12.81 7.80
N PRO A 275 7.16 -13.81 7.72
CA PRO A 275 7.68 -14.29 6.45
C PRO A 275 6.54 -14.62 5.49
N LYS A 276 6.79 -14.31 4.22
CA LYS A 276 5.83 -14.41 3.11
C LYS A 276 5.62 -15.84 2.61
N ASN A 277 6.52 -16.74 2.98
CA ASN A 277 6.64 -18.13 2.59
C ASN A 277 6.36 -19.07 3.79
N LEU A 278 5.61 -18.59 4.77
CA LEU A 278 5.09 -19.36 5.89
C LEU A 278 3.57 -19.31 5.80
N ASP A 279 2.96 -20.47 5.64
CA ASP A 279 1.52 -20.62 5.59
C ASP A 279 0.98 -20.76 7.01
N TRP A 280 0.14 -19.82 7.41
CA TRP A 280 -0.51 -19.79 8.72
C TRP A 280 -1.93 -20.32 8.57
N HIS A 281 -2.25 -21.43 9.22
CA HIS A 281 -3.61 -22.00 9.23
C HIS A 281 -4.52 -21.38 10.31
N SER A 282 -3.95 -20.60 11.23
CA SER A 282 -4.60 -19.91 12.34
C SER A 282 -3.76 -18.67 12.73
N ASP A 283 -4.26 -17.84 13.66
CA ASP A 283 -3.50 -16.70 14.18
C ASP A 283 -2.44 -17.07 15.24
N LEU A 284 -2.47 -18.31 15.74
CA LEU A 284 -1.53 -18.84 16.72
C LEU A 284 -0.79 -20.06 16.15
N ALA A 285 0.54 -19.97 16.05
CA ALA A 285 1.38 -21.10 15.63
C ALA A 285 2.21 -21.63 16.81
N ILE A 286 2.25 -22.95 16.96
CA ILE A 286 3.13 -23.65 17.90
C ILE A 286 4.34 -24.17 17.10
N VAL A 287 5.54 -23.79 17.53
CA VAL A 287 6.81 -24.12 16.88
C VAL A 287 7.65 -24.97 17.82
N THR A 288 7.91 -26.21 17.44
CA THR A 288 8.75 -27.18 18.17
C THR A 288 10.18 -27.21 17.62
N ALA A 289 11.12 -27.82 18.33
CA ALA A 289 12.47 -28.09 17.82
C ALA A 289 12.49 -28.96 16.54
N GLN A 290 11.45 -29.76 16.30
CA GLN A 290 11.25 -30.56 15.08
C GLN A 290 10.62 -29.80 13.91
N SER A 291 10.08 -28.59 14.14
CA SER A 291 9.33 -27.83 13.12
C SER A 291 10.19 -27.42 11.91
N PRO A 292 9.59 -27.09 10.75
CA PRO A 292 10.33 -26.63 9.58
C PRO A 292 11.27 -25.46 9.90
N ILE A 293 12.45 -25.43 9.27
CA ILE A 293 13.52 -24.46 9.57
C ILE A 293 13.08 -23.00 9.39
N SER A 294 12.09 -22.74 8.53
CA SER A 294 11.45 -21.42 8.34
C SER A 294 10.74 -20.93 9.60
N TRP A 295 9.98 -21.80 10.27
CA TRP A 295 9.32 -21.52 11.55
C TRP A 295 10.33 -21.34 12.69
N ARG A 296 11.33 -22.21 12.78
CA ARG A 296 12.39 -22.12 13.82
C ARG A 296 13.26 -20.87 13.67
N ARG A 297 13.52 -20.43 12.43
CA ARG A 297 14.17 -19.13 12.15
C ARG A 297 13.29 -17.93 12.49
N LEU A 298 11.97 -18.04 12.37
CA LEU A 298 11.04 -17.00 12.81
C LEU A 298 11.05 -16.90 14.34
N ALA A 299 10.91 -18.02 15.05
CA ALA A 299 10.98 -18.06 16.52
C ALA A 299 12.29 -17.44 17.05
N ASN A 300 13.46 -17.82 16.52
CA ASN A 300 14.74 -17.20 16.88
C ASN A 300 14.77 -15.68 16.65
N ARG A 301 14.19 -15.20 15.54
CA ARG A 301 14.14 -13.77 15.22
C ARG A 301 13.26 -13.01 16.21
N VAL A 302 12.12 -13.57 16.61
CA VAL A 302 11.23 -12.94 17.59
C VAL A 302 11.84 -12.95 18.98
N ALA A 303 12.50 -14.03 19.36
CA ALA A 303 13.26 -14.14 20.62
C ALA A 303 14.41 -13.11 20.77
N ARG A 304 14.88 -12.49 19.67
CA ARG A 304 15.85 -11.38 19.73
C ARG A 304 15.24 -10.04 20.15
N MET A 305 13.92 -9.85 20.07
CA MET A 305 13.27 -8.59 20.49
C MET A 305 13.40 -8.36 22.00
N PRO A 306 12.93 -9.27 22.88
CA PRO A 306 13.14 -9.15 24.32
C PRO A 306 14.63 -9.19 24.69
N GLN A 307 15.47 -9.88 23.90
CA GLN A 307 16.92 -9.96 24.15
C GLN A 307 17.60 -8.59 24.05
N LYS A 308 17.26 -7.83 23.00
CA LYS A 308 17.74 -6.45 22.88
C LYS A 308 17.10 -5.56 23.95
N GLU A 309 15.78 -5.61 24.12
CA GLU A 309 15.01 -4.79 25.06
C GLU A 309 15.52 -4.88 26.51
N GLU A 310 15.68 -6.10 27.04
CA GLU A 310 16.06 -6.37 28.43
C GLU A 310 17.57 -6.68 28.59
N HIS A 311 18.36 -6.54 27.52
CA HIS A 311 19.83 -6.61 27.51
C HIS A 311 20.46 -7.89 28.10
N TYR A 312 19.84 -9.06 27.88
CA TYR A 312 20.38 -10.34 28.35
C TYR A 312 21.16 -11.11 27.26
N ASP A 313 22.22 -11.83 27.66
CA ASP A 313 23.26 -12.31 26.75
C ASP A 313 22.87 -13.51 25.85
N PHE A 314 21.80 -14.23 26.20
CA PHE A 314 21.37 -15.46 25.52
C PHE A 314 20.04 -15.28 24.79
N ASN A 315 19.78 -16.07 23.75
CA ASN A 315 18.51 -16.05 23.04
C ASN A 315 17.60 -17.17 23.58
N SER A 316 16.32 -16.89 23.86
CA SER A 316 15.39 -17.89 24.40
C SER A 316 14.93 -18.96 23.40
N TRP A 317 15.36 -18.89 22.13
CA TRP A 317 15.16 -19.92 21.13
C TRP A 317 16.41 -20.18 20.29
N THR A 318 17.09 -21.32 20.51
CA THR A 318 18.37 -21.66 19.87
C THR A 318 18.30 -22.83 18.88
N HIS A 319 17.15 -23.51 18.77
CA HIS A 319 16.96 -24.70 17.90
C HIS A 319 16.94 -24.35 16.40
N LEU A 320 18.10 -24.00 15.84
CA LEU A 320 18.32 -23.62 14.44
C LEU A 320 19.02 -24.69 13.59
N ARG A 321 19.38 -25.83 14.18
CA ARG A 321 20.09 -26.94 13.53
C ARG A 321 19.11 -27.88 12.81
N GLU A 322 19.46 -29.14 12.63
CA GLU A 322 18.54 -30.16 12.14
C GLU A 322 17.33 -30.31 13.09
N PRO A 323 16.18 -30.84 12.62
CA PRO A 323 15.05 -31.16 13.49
C PRO A 323 15.48 -32.17 14.56
N GLU A 324 15.27 -31.83 15.83
CA GLU A 324 15.62 -32.68 16.98
C GLU A 324 14.43 -32.83 17.93
N GLU A 325 14.28 -34.02 18.51
CA GLU A 325 13.32 -34.27 19.59
C GLU A 325 13.92 -33.79 20.92
N THR A 326 13.11 -33.12 21.75
CA THR A 326 13.56 -32.59 23.04
C THR A 326 12.81 -33.30 24.15
N SER A 327 13.53 -33.85 25.13
CA SER A 327 12.96 -34.66 26.22
C SER A 327 12.06 -33.85 27.18
N ASP A 328 12.21 -32.53 27.15
CA ASP A 328 11.48 -31.51 27.90
C ASP A 328 10.44 -30.76 27.03
N ASN A 329 10.13 -31.24 25.82
CA ASN A 329 9.05 -30.72 24.97
C ASN A 329 9.16 -29.20 24.70
N VAL A 330 10.35 -28.75 24.27
CA VAL A 330 10.62 -27.33 24.01
C VAL A 330 9.78 -26.82 22.83
N ARG A 331 8.99 -25.78 23.08
CA ARG A 331 8.06 -25.19 22.11
C ARG A 331 7.89 -23.68 22.29
N ALA A 332 7.62 -23.00 21.18
CA ALA A 332 7.37 -21.56 21.14
C ALA A 332 6.02 -21.24 20.46
N TYR A 333 5.23 -20.40 21.11
CA TYR A 333 3.93 -19.92 20.63
C TYR A 333 4.12 -18.56 19.99
N LEU A 334 3.71 -18.42 18.74
CA LEU A 334 3.77 -17.19 17.97
C LEU A 334 2.34 -16.72 17.71
N LEU A 335 1.92 -15.60 18.31
CA LEU A 335 0.63 -14.98 18.01
C LEU A 335 0.79 -13.89 16.95
N LYS A 336 -0.06 -13.92 15.94
CA LYS A 336 -0.06 -13.02 14.79
C LYS A 336 -1.31 -12.16 14.74
N ALA A 337 -1.13 -10.90 14.32
CA ALA A 337 -2.22 -10.01 13.90
C ALA A 337 -1.69 -9.09 12.80
N ASN A 338 -2.55 -8.63 11.88
CA ASN A 338 -2.20 -7.63 10.86
C ASN A 338 -0.92 -7.96 10.06
N GLY A 339 -0.64 -9.26 9.83
CA GLY A 339 0.56 -9.74 9.13
C GLY A 339 1.87 -9.70 9.94
N HIS A 340 1.83 -9.40 11.23
CA HIS A 340 2.98 -9.33 12.14
C HIS A 340 2.83 -10.34 13.27
N VAL A 341 3.94 -10.92 13.74
CA VAL A 341 4.00 -11.66 15.01
C VAL A 341 4.09 -10.63 16.13
N ILE A 342 3.00 -10.52 16.88
CA ILE A 342 2.78 -9.49 17.92
C ILE A 342 3.03 -10.02 19.33
N GLY A 343 3.07 -11.34 19.50
CA GLY A 343 3.29 -12.01 20.77
C GLY A 343 4.13 -13.27 20.60
N TYR A 344 4.98 -13.54 21.59
CA TYR A 344 5.89 -14.67 21.65
C TYR A 344 5.91 -15.24 23.06
N LEU A 345 5.83 -16.56 23.18
CA LEU A 345 6.06 -17.29 24.42
C LEU A 345 6.95 -18.50 24.11
N ALA A 346 8.01 -18.72 24.88
CA ALA A 346 8.79 -19.96 24.84
C ALA A 346 8.59 -20.74 26.14
N ALA A 347 8.43 -22.07 26.02
CA ALA A 347 8.22 -22.97 27.14
C ALA A 347 8.93 -24.31 26.95
N HIS A 348 9.18 -24.99 28.07
CA HIS A 348 9.47 -26.42 28.17
C HIS A 348 8.72 -26.99 29.37
N ASP A 349 8.54 -28.30 29.42
CA ASP A 349 7.91 -28.97 30.55
C ASP A 349 9.00 -29.41 31.55
N THR A 350 8.79 -29.14 32.83
CA THR A 350 9.71 -29.53 33.91
C THR A 350 8.91 -29.94 35.15
N ALA A 351 9.59 -30.55 36.12
CA ALA A 351 8.97 -31.06 37.34
C ALA A 351 9.32 -30.24 38.59
N GLU A 352 10.46 -29.54 38.64
CA GLU A 352 10.91 -28.86 39.86
C GLU A 352 10.32 -27.45 39.97
N HIS A 353 9.36 -27.27 40.88
CA HIS A 353 8.68 -25.99 41.12
C HIS A 353 8.59 -25.64 42.60
N ALA A 354 8.36 -24.37 42.89
CA ALA A 354 7.86 -23.89 44.18
C ALA A 354 6.74 -22.86 43.94
N LEU A 355 5.78 -22.77 44.85
CA LEU A 355 4.72 -21.75 44.78
C LEU A 355 5.26 -20.41 45.27
N TRP A 356 4.96 -19.32 44.57
CA TRP A 356 5.32 -17.96 44.97
C TRP A 356 4.07 -17.08 45.07
N ASP A 357 3.77 -16.59 46.28
CA ASP A 357 2.76 -15.54 46.45
C ASP A 357 3.35 -14.20 46.00
N LEU A 358 2.68 -13.59 45.02
CA LEU A 358 3.09 -12.32 44.44
C LEU A 358 2.64 -11.11 45.27
N THR A 359 1.74 -11.30 46.25
CA THR A 359 1.07 -10.20 46.95
C THR A 359 1.88 -9.59 48.10
N ASP A 360 2.69 -10.39 48.80
CA ASP A 360 3.44 -9.96 49.99
C ASP A 360 4.97 -10.05 49.84
N GLY A 361 5.47 -10.67 48.77
CA GLY A 361 6.91 -10.87 48.56
C GLY A 361 7.51 -11.95 49.47
N SER A 362 6.67 -12.84 49.98
CA SER A 362 7.06 -14.01 50.77
C SER A 362 8.12 -14.88 50.05
N PRO A 363 8.94 -15.62 50.83
CA PRO A 363 9.84 -16.63 50.28
C PRO A 363 9.05 -17.72 49.54
N TYR A 364 9.70 -18.38 48.58
CA TYR A 364 9.09 -19.51 47.86
C TYR A 364 8.63 -20.60 48.83
N GLY A 365 7.47 -21.17 48.55
CA GLY A 365 6.90 -22.28 49.31
C GLY A 365 7.64 -23.61 49.08
N ASP A 366 7.06 -24.69 49.59
CA ASP A 366 7.63 -26.03 49.47
C ASP A 366 7.82 -26.47 48.00
N LYS A 367 8.81 -27.33 47.78
CA LYS A 367 9.07 -27.93 46.46
C LYS A 367 7.95 -28.88 46.07
N ASP A 368 7.45 -28.70 44.85
CA ASP A 368 6.51 -29.58 44.15
C ASP A 368 7.25 -30.24 42.98
N LEU A 369 6.95 -31.53 42.72
CA LEU A 369 7.58 -32.36 41.68
C LEU A 369 6.63 -32.76 40.54
N THR A 370 5.45 -32.13 40.45
CA THR A 370 4.47 -32.38 39.40
C THR A 370 4.89 -31.70 38.10
N LEU A 371 4.91 -32.46 37.01
CA LEU A 371 5.24 -31.97 35.66
C LEU A 371 4.30 -30.83 35.25
N ARG A 372 4.85 -29.66 34.92
CA ARG A 372 4.12 -28.48 34.46
C ARG A 372 4.82 -27.82 33.26
N PRO A 373 4.07 -27.12 32.39
CA PRO A 373 4.65 -26.23 31.40
C PRO A 373 5.27 -25.02 32.10
N ARG A 374 6.56 -24.75 31.84
CA ARG A 374 7.30 -23.61 32.35
C ARG A 374 7.57 -22.60 31.24
N ILE A 375 7.05 -21.40 31.41
CA ILE A 375 7.39 -20.23 30.59
C ILE A 375 8.86 -19.88 30.83
N ILE A 376 9.69 -20.00 29.80
CA ILE A 376 11.08 -19.53 29.76
C ILE A 376 11.11 -18.02 29.48
N LEU A 377 10.21 -17.57 28.61
CA LEU A 377 10.09 -16.16 28.25
C LEU A 377 8.71 -15.87 27.66
N ILE A 378 8.17 -14.69 27.94
CA ILE A 378 7.02 -14.12 27.24
C ILE A 378 7.31 -12.67 26.83
N TRP A 379 6.95 -12.32 25.59
CA TRP A 379 7.12 -10.98 25.03
C TRP A 379 5.91 -10.58 24.19
N VAL A 380 5.61 -9.27 24.21
CA VAL A 380 4.52 -8.65 23.45
C VAL A 380 5.04 -7.35 22.85
N ALA A 381 4.79 -7.15 21.55
CA ALA A 381 5.12 -5.94 20.82
C ALA A 381 4.45 -4.70 21.44
N ASP A 382 5.14 -3.57 21.46
CA ASP A 382 4.84 -2.48 22.40
C ASP A 382 3.40 -1.97 22.34
N ILE A 383 2.87 -1.69 21.14
CA ILE A 383 1.50 -1.17 21.00
C ILE A 383 0.42 -2.18 21.41
N TYR A 384 0.73 -3.48 21.40
CA TYR A 384 -0.18 -4.57 21.75
C TYR A 384 -0.11 -4.93 23.24
N ARG A 385 0.77 -4.28 24.02
CA ARG A 385 0.83 -4.45 25.47
C ARG A 385 -0.48 -4.03 26.13
N SER A 386 -0.81 -4.67 27.24
CA SER A 386 -2.08 -4.52 27.96
C SER A 386 -3.36 -4.93 27.21
N GLN A 387 -3.31 -5.27 25.91
CA GLN A 387 -4.48 -5.69 25.11
C GLN A 387 -4.84 -7.18 25.24
N GLY A 388 -4.41 -7.86 26.31
CA GLY A 388 -4.72 -9.28 26.55
C GLY A 388 -3.82 -10.31 25.84
N VAL A 389 -3.01 -9.90 24.85
CA VAL A 389 -2.10 -10.79 24.07
C VAL A 389 -1.26 -11.71 24.94
N GLY A 390 -0.64 -11.17 26.00
CA GLY A 390 0.17 -11.97 26.93
C GLY A 390 -0.66 -13.03 27.67
N ALA A 391 -1.91 -12.72 28.05
CA ALA A 391 -2.80 -13.70 28.67
C ALA A 391 -3.22 -14.78 27.66
N THR A 392 -3.55 -14.40 26.42
CA THR A 392 -3.88 -15.34 25.33
C THR A 392 -2.79 -16.38 25.11
N LEU A 393 -1.51 -15.98 25.13
CA LEU A 393 -0.37 -16.90 25.00
C LEU A 393 -0.29 -17.90 26.17
N VAL A 394 -0.51 -17.45 27.41
CA VAL A 394 -0.48 -18.35 28.59
C VAL A 394 -1.69 -19.28 28.61
N HIS A 395 -2.88 -18.80 28.21
CA HIS A 395 -4.05 -19.65 28.02
C HIS A 395 -3.79 -20.76 27.00
N ALA A 396 -3.19 -20.43 25.86
CA ALA A 396 -2.86 -21.42 24.83
C ALA A 396 -1.81 -22.45 25.30
N LEU A 397 -0.80 -22.04 26.08
CA LEU A 397 0.15 -22.97 26.70
C LEU A 397 -0.54 -23.94 27.66
N ALA A 398 -1.46 -23.45 28.49
CA ALA A 398 -2.22 -24.27 29.43
C ALA A 398 -3.18 -25.23 28.73
N GLU A 399 -3.84 -24.78 27.65
CA GLU A 399 -4.74 -25.60 26.83
C GLU A 399 -3.99 -26.70 26.07
N ASP A 400 -2.84 -26.38 25.45
CA ASP A 400 -1.97 -27.32 24.73
C ASP A 400 -1.37 -28.40 25.66
N PHE A 401 -1.05 -28.06 26.91
CA PHE A 401 -0.61 -29.03 27.92
C PHE A 401 -1.79 -29.78 28.62
N GLY A 402 -2.98 -29.19 28.65
CA GLY A 402 -4.16 -29.73 29.33
C GLY A 402 -4.26 -29.42 30.83
N CYS A 403 -3.70 -28.30 31.30
CA CYS A 403 -3.76 -27.84 32.70
C CYS A 403 -4.56 -26.53 32.89
N GLN A 404 -4.72 -26.06 34.14
CA GLN A 404 -5.24 -24.72 34.39
C GLN A 404 -4.13 -23.68 34.23
N VAL A 405 -4.49 -22.43 33.92
CA VAL A 405 -3.52 -21.32 33.83
C VAL A 405 -2.78 -21.07 35.15
N ALA A 406 -3.41 -21.35 36.29
CA ALA A 406 -2.76 -21.28 37.60
C ALA A 406 -1.68 -22.35 37.82
N ASP A 407 -1.67 -23.42 37.01
CA ASP A 407 -0.67 -24.49 37.06
C ASP A 407 0.55 -24.23 36.13
N VAL A 408 0.53 -23.14 35.36
CA VAL A 408 1.66 -22.76 34.51
C VAL A 408 2.79 -22.17 35.35
N SER A 409 4.01 -22.70 35.18
CA SER A 409 5.20 -22.23 35.88
C SER A 409 5.92 -21.12 35.12
N TRP A 410 6.69 -20.31 35.84
CA TRP A 410 7.44 -19.18 35.31
C TRP A 410 8.92 -19.30 35.67
N SER A 411 9.81 -19.06 34.69
CA SER A 411 11.24 -18.93 34.97
C SER A 411 11.53 -17.66 35.76
N THR A 412 12.40 -17.76 36.76
CA THR A 412 12.93 -16.57 37.46
C THR A 412 14.19 -16.03 36.79
N PRO A 413 14.48 -14.71 36.88
CA PRO A 413 13.68 -13.65 37.48
C PRO A 413 12.46 -13.26 36.63
N VAL A 414 11.36 -12.87 37.28
CA VAL A 414 10.14 -12.37 36.63
C VAL A 414 10.16 -10.84 36.61
N SER A 415 10.08 -10.23 35.41
CA SER A 415 10.05 -8.76 35.27
C SER A 415 8.77 -8.13 35.84
N ASP A 416 8.79 -6.83 36.10
CA ASP A 416 7.61 -6.09 36.58
C ASP A 416 6.39 -6.23 35.66
N ALA A 417 6.62 -6.31 34.34
CA ALA A 417 5.57 -6.56 33.36
C ALA A 417 5.04 -7.99 33.47
N GLY A 418 5.92 -8.98 33.64
CA GLY A 418 5.57 -10.37 33.92
C GLY A 418 4.76 -10.51 35.21
N ARG A 419 5.19 -9.87 36.31
CA ARG A 419 4.49 -9.86 37.60
C ARG A 419 3.08 -9.27 37.50
N ARG A 420 2.90 -8.18 36.73
CA ARG A 420 1.56 -7.60 36.45
C ARG A 420 0.66 -8.53 35.63
N LEU A 421 1.22 -9.31 34.70
CA LEU A 421 0.48 -10.31 33.93
C LEU A 421 0.11 -11.51 34.82
N ALA A 422 1.07 -12.05 35.57
CA ALA A 422 0.92 -13.16 36.49
C ALA A 422 -0.19 -12.89 37.53
N LEU A 423 -0.15 -11.74 38.21
CA LEU A 423 -1.21 -11.32 39.15
C LEU A 423 -2.60 -11.23 38.53
N ARG A 424 -2.70 -10.93 37.23
CA ARG A 424 -3.98 -10.81 36.51
C ARG A 424 -4.59 -12.17 36.17
N ILE A 425 -3.75 -13.16 35.84
CA ILE A 425 -4.22 -14.48 35.39
C ILE A 425 -4.25 -15.53 36.51
N SER A 426 -3.41 -15.37 37.54
CA SER A 426 -3.41 -16.16 38.76
C SER A 426 -3.26 -15.26 40.00
N PRO A 427 -4.37 -14.69 40.52
CA PRO A 427 -4.33 -13.77 41.66
C PRO A 427 -3.85 -14.38 42.99
N LYS A 428 -3.72 -15.71 43.06
CA LYS A 428 -3.30 -16.46 44.26
C LYS A 428 -1.79 -16.80 44.28
N GLY A 429 -1.01 -16.21 43.37
CA GLY A 429 0.40 -16.56 43.16
C GLY A 429 0.63 -17.44 41.93
N ILE A 430 1.89 -17.77 41.67
CA ILE A 430 2.34 -18.55 40.51
C ILE A 430 3.36 -19.61 40.92
N TRP A 431 3.46 -20.68 40.13
CA TRP A 431 4.60 -21.60 40.23
C TRP A 431 5.84 -20.97 39.62
N VAL A 432 6.98 -21.11 40.30
CA VAL A 432 8.29 -20.67 39.83
C VAL A 432 9.30 -21.81 39.83
N SER A 433 10.29 -21.71 38.94
CA SER A 433 11.34 -22.71 38.69
C SER A 433 12.55 -22.01 38.09
#